data_AF-A0A0Q9UEX8-F1
#
_entry.id   AF-A0A0Q9UEX8-F1
#
_cell.length_a   1.000
_cell.length_b   1.000
_cell.length_c   1.000
_cell.angle_alpha   90.00
_cell.angle_beta   90.00
_cell.angle_gamma   90.00
#
_symmetry.space_group_name_H-M   'P 1'
#
loop_
_entity.id
_entity.type
_entity.pdbx_description
1 polymer ?
#
loop_
_entity_poly.entity_id
_entity_poly.type
_entity_poly.pdbx_seq_one_letter_code
_entity_poly.pdbx_strand_id
1 'polypeptide(L)'
;MSEIIAAIDEGAANDFLDTVVAGLGPQSTSGSSSLGPFAVSYSVSGTLSNGTVDLIPPGTLRIADLRLDWSASATLSLDLGDFLPEIHIPQVCIDIPCVGTVCTPRIDITWPTVSVPVSFGDFVRATVDLGLSVTLVGGVWKVEGIVQGVPSLAFGPGTAAIVAGIGIAVAAAVAWVPLIGPFLAGLAIAVTAAIGIAGLTGWLGPIITPFISGTRFPVYEQPEWFEVLPATSAIDPAVSVHIDAVGAEVQHNAPEDELVLSADISA
;
A
#
# COMPACT_ATOMS: atom_id res chain seq x y z
N MET A 1 4.74 -25.19 33.86
CA MET A 1 4.91 -23.73 33.96
C MET A 1 5.92 -23.39 32.90
N SER A 2 5.64 -22.38 32.10
CA SER A 2 6.57 -21.99 31.05
C SER A 2 7.84 -21.42 31.61
N GLU A 3 8.95 -21.81 31.01
CA GLU A 3 10.29 -21.49 31.48
C GLU A 3 10.75 -20.12 30.98
N ILE A 4 10.25 -19.72 29.81
CA ILE A 4 10.44 -18.40 29.24
C ILE A 4 9.06 -17.77 29.04
N ILE A 5 8.88 -16.56 29.56
CA ILE A 5 7.69 -15.73 29.35
C ILE A 5 8.15 -14.33 28.96
N ALA A 6 7.60 -13.82 27.87
CA ALA A 6 7.72 -12.43 27.47
C ALA A 6 6.31 -11.87 27.28
N ALA A 7 6.05 -10.69 27.81
CA ALA A 7 4.78 -10.01 27.67
C ALA A 7 5.02 -8.57 27.20
N ILE A 8 4.09 -8.04 26.43
CA ILE A 8 4.02 -6.64 26.06
C ILE A 8 2.61 -6.12 26.38
N ASP A 9 2.55 -5.04 27.15
CA ASP A 9 1.29 -4.35 27.46
C ASP A 9 0.84 -3.46 26.28
N GLU A 10 -0.39 -2.96 26.36
CA GLU A 10 -0.95 -2.08 25.32
C GLU A 10 -0.15 -0.81 25.13
N GLY A 11 0.35 -0.21 26.21
CA GLY A 11 1.17 1.00 26.16
C GLY A 11 2.44 0.80 25.31
N ALA A 12 3.20 -0.24 25.61
CA ALA A 12 4.41 -0.61 24.87
C ALA A 12 4.11 -1.07 23.45
N ALA A 13 2.97 -1.72 23.21
CA ALA A 13 2.53 -2.09 21.86
C ALA A 13 2.20 -0.85 21.00
N ASN A 14 1.60 0.18 21.60
CA ASN A 14 1.38 1.47 20.94
C ASN A 14 2.70 2.21 20.65
N ASP A 15 3.63 2.25 21.62
CA ASP A 15 4.96 2.85 21.40
C ASP A 15 5.73 2.14 20.26
N PHE A 16 5.60 0.81 20.17
CA PHE A 16 6.16 0.03 19.07
C PHE A 16 5.49 0.38 17.73
N LEU A 17 4.15 0.44 17.68
CA LEU A 17 3.42 0.84 16.47
C LEU A 17 3.85 2.24 16.01
N ASP A 18 3.95 3.21 16.92
CA ASP A 18 4.39 4.57 16.62
C ASP A 18 5.82 4.57 16.04
N THR A 19 6.71 3.76 16.61
CA THR A 19 8.08 3.60 16.09
C THR A 19 8.09 3.02 14.68
N VAL A 20 7.25 2.01 14.40
CA VAL A 20 7.14 1.39 13.07
C VAL A 20 6.55 2.37 12.06
N VAL A 21 5.45 3.06 12.41
CA VAL A 21 4.81 4.06 11.54
C VAL A 21 5.77 5.19 11.21
N ALA A 22 6.51 5.70 12.21
CA ALA A 22 7.53 6.71 12.00
C ALA A 22 8.72 6.21 11.15
N GLY A 23 9.11 4.95 11.33
CA GLY A 23 10.24 4.33 10.63
C GLY A 23 9.98 3.97 9.16
N LEU A 24 8.73 3.69 8.79
CA LEU A 24 8.37 3.33 7.41
C LEU A 24 8.52 4.48 6.41
N GLY A 25 8.26 5.72 6.86
CA GLY A 25 8.32 6.91 6.01
C GLY A 25 7.38 6.88 4.79
N PRO A 26 7.44 7.90 3.91
CA PRO A 26 6.65 7.92 2.69
C PRO A 26 7.07 6.83 1.71
N GLN A 27 6.11 6.02 1.29
CA GLN A 27 6.27 5.05 0.21
C GLN A 27 5.86 5.71 -1.10
N SER A 28 6.62 5.52 -2.18
CA SER A 28 6.24 6.07 -3.47
C SER A 28 6.57 5.13 -4.61
N THR A 29 5.75 5.21 -5.65
CA THR A 29 5.96 4.51 -6.91
C THR A 29 5.62 5.44 -8.06
N SER A 30 6.34 5.30 -9.17
CA SER A 30 6.09 6.09 -10.36
C SER A 30 6.32 5.26 -11.60
N GLY A 31 5.68 5.67 -12.69
CA GLY A 31 5.79 5.00 -13.96
C GLY A 31 5.50 5.96 -15.10
N SER A 32 5.93 5.57 -16.29
CA SER A 32 5.56 6.27 -17.51
C SER A 32 5.43 5.29 -18.67
N SER A 33 4.62 5.66 -19.65
CA SER A 33 4.44 4.93 -20.90
C SER A 33 4.13 5.91 -22.02
N SER A 34 4.46 5.55 -23.25
CA SER A 34 4.12 6.34 -24.43
C SER A 34 3.50 5.48 -25.53
N LEU A 35 2.68 6.10 -26.37
CA LEU A 35 2.07 5.52 -27.56
C LEU A 35 2.13 6.58 -28.69
N GLY A 36 3.23 6.56 -29.45
CA GLY A 36 3.50 7.58 -30.47
C GLY A 36 3.61 8.98 -29.82
N PRO A 37 2.86 9.99 -30.32
CA PRO A 37 2.94 11.36 -29.82
C PRO A 37 2.37 11.52 -28.40
N PHE A 38 1.68 10.53 -27.87
CA PHE A 38 1.09 10.57 -26.53
C PHE A 38 2.03 9.94 -25.52
N ALA A 39 2.28 10.63 -24.41
CA ALA A 39 2.94 10.08 -23.25
C ALA A 39 2.09 10.29 -21.99
N VAL A 40 2.14 9.32 -21.09
CA VAL A 40 1.55 9.41 -19.76
C VAL A 40 2.61 9.07 -18.74
N SER A 41 2.70 9.88 -17.69
CA SER A 41 3.47 9.54 -16.49
C SER A 41 2.58 9.66 -15.27
N TYR A 42 2.87 8.85 -14.26
CA TYR A 42 2.22 8.94 -12.96
C TYR A 42 3.24 8.79 -11.83
N SER A 43 2.94 9.42 -10.71
CA SER A 43 3.58 9.20 -9.43
C SER A 43 2.51 9.07 -8.36
N VAL A 44 2.66 8.12 -7.46
CA VAL A 44 1.80 7.94 -6.28
C VAL A 44 2.71 7.90 -5.07
N SER A 45 2.36 8.66 -4.04
CA SER A 45 2.98 8.60 -2.72
C SER A 45 1.92 8.28 -1.67
N GLY A 46 2.32 7.55 -0.65
CA GLY A 46 1.50 7.21 0.50
C GLY A 46 2.32 7.32 1.78
N THR A 47 1.72 7.91 2.81
CA THR A 47 2.29 8.02 4.15
C THR A 47 1.33 7.40 5.13
N LEU A 48 1.81 6.38 5.83
CA LEU A 48 1.10 5.82 6.97
C LEU A 48 1.20 6.81 8.13
N SER A 49 0.08 7.05 8.80
CA SER A 49 -0.03 7.96 9.92
C SER A 49 -1.04 7.39 10.92
N ASN A 50 -0.87 7.76 12.19
CA ASN A 50 -1.79 7.38 13.26
C ASN A 50 -1.88 5.85 13.44
N GLY A 51 -2.77 5.43 14.32
CA GLY A 51 -3.02 4.04 14.64
C GLY A 51 -2.93 3.84 16.14
N THR A 52 -3.71 2.91 16.67
CA THR A 52 -3.60 2.47 18.05
C THR A 52 -3.68 0.95 18.09
N VAL A 53 -2.92 0.34 18.98
CA VAL A 53 -3.03 -1.07 19.29
C VAL A 53 -3.97 -1.23 20.47
N ASP A 54 -4.94 -2.12 20.32
CA ASP A 54 -5.91 -2.55 21.33
C ASP A 54 -5.80 -4.07 21.43
N LEU A 55 -5.39 -4.55 22.61
CA LEU A 55 -5.17 -5.97 22.87
C LEU A 55 -6.45 -6.54 23.50
N ILE A 56 -7.20 -7.32 22.74
CA ILE A 56 -8.51 -7.84 23.16
C ILE A 56 -8.41 -9.35 23.45
N PRO A 57 -8.50 -9.77 24.72
CA PRO A 57 -8.53 -11.17 25.10
C PRO A 57 -9.69 -11.94 24.45
N PRO A 58 -9.51 -13.24 24.11
CA PRO A 58 -8.35 -14.07 24.41
C PRO A 58 -7.25 -14.09 23.33
N GLY A 59 -7.32 -13.28 22.27
CA GLY A 59 -6.34 -13.42 21.18
C GLY A 59 -6.54 -12.53 19.97
N THR A 60 -7.16 -11.37 20.15
CA THR A 60 -7.32 -10.37 19.08
C THR A 60 -6.38 -9.22 19.34
N LEU A 61 -5.55 -8.90 18.36
CA LEU A 61 -4.73 -7.71 18.31
C LEU A 61 -5.39 -6.78 17.31
N ARG A 62 -6.07 -5.74 17.80
CA ARG A 62 -6.72 -4.75 16.96
C ARG A 62 -5.77 -3.61 16.69
N ILE A 63 -5.56 -3.30 15.41
CA ILE A 63 -4.94 -2.05 14.98
C ILE A 63 -6.08 -1.14 14.55
N ALA A 64 -6.42 -0.16 15.38
CA ALA A 64 -7.54 0.76 15.15
C ALA A 64 -7.06 2.09 14.55
N ASP A 65 -7.91 2.67 13.68
CA ASP A 65 -7.74 4.02 13.13
C ASP A 65 -6.41 4.27 12.41
N LEU A 66 -5.83 3.22 11.84
CA LEU A 66 -4.64 3.30 10.99
C LEU A 66 -4.99 4.09 9.74
N ARG A 67 -4.25 5.17 9.48
CA ARG A 67 -4.54 6.08 8.37
C ARG A 67 -3.41 6.04 7.33
N LEU A 68 -3.78 5.92 6.06
CA LEU A 68 -2.88 6.06 4.94
C LEU A 68 -3.31 7.30 4.15
N ASP A 69 -2.54 8.37 4.27
CA ASP A 69 -2.70 9.55 3.43
C ASP A 69 -1.94 9.32 2.12
N TRP A 70 -2.60 9.53 0.99
CA TRP A 70 -2.01 9.29 -0.33
C TRP A 70 -2.20 10.48 -1.26
N SER A 71 -1.26 10.64 -2.18
CA SER A 71 -1.36 11.60 -3.28
C SER A 71 -0.89 10.95 -4.58
N ALA A 72 -1.59 11.24 -5.67
CA ALA A 72 -1.25 10.78 -7.00
C ALA A 72 -1.16 11.97 -7.95
N SER A 73 -0.10 12.05 -8.74
CA SER A 73 0.04 13.01 -9.83
C SER A 73 0.16 12.25 -11.14
N ALA A 74 -0.61 12.63 -12.14
CA ALA A 74 -0.51 12.12 -13.49
C ALA A 74 -0.19 13.28 -14.44
N THR A 75 0.69 13.06 -15.42
CA THR A 75 0.94 14.01 -16.49
C THR A 75 0.59 13.36 -17.81
N LEU A 76 -0.30 13.99 -18.57
CA LEU A 76 -0.60 13.63 -19.94
C LEU A 76 0.17 14.58 -20.85
N SER A 77 1.02 14.04 -21.71
CA SER A 77 1.85 14.80 -22.63
C SER A 77 1.50 14.45 -24.08
N LEU A 78 1.47 15.48 -24.92
CA LEU A 78 1.33 15.37 -26.36
C LEU A 78 2.52 16.07 -27.02
N ASP A 79 3.32 15.30 -27.75
CA ASP A 79 4.34 15.87 -28.62
C ASP A 79 3.70 16.33 -29.93
N LEU A 80 3.67 17.65 -30.13
CA LEU A 80 3.14 18.24 -31.36
C LEU A 80 4.11 18.06 -32.54
N GLY A 81 5.40 17.84 -32.29
CA GLY A 81 6.40 17.58 -33.33
C GLY A 81 6.21 16.25 -34.04
N ASP A 82 5.62 15.27 -33.36
CA ASP A 82 5.30 13.96 -33.93
C ASP A 82 4.07 13.98 -34.86
N PHE A 83 3.25 15.04 -34.81
CA PHE A 83 2.04 15.18 -35.64
C PHE A 83 2.10 16.36 -36.62
N LEU A 84 2.80 17.44 -36.28
CA LEU A 84 2.94 18.63 -37.13
C LEU A 84 4.21 18.55 -37.98
N PRO A 85 4.16 19.00 -39.25
CA PRO A 85 5.33 18.94 -40.13
C PRO A 85 6.46 19.83 -39.60
N GLU A 86 7.70 19.35 -39.74
CA GLU A 86 8.88 20.17 -39.50
C GLU A 86 8.93 21.32 -40.51
N ILE A 87 9.01 22.56 -40.03
CA ILE A 87 9.10 23.76 -40.87
C ILE A 87 10.53 24.29 -40.80
N HIS A 88 11.25 24.12 -41.91
CA HIS A 88 12.57 24.70 -42.13
C HIS A 88 12.43 25.86 -43.12
N ILE A 89 12.61 27.09 -42.66
CA ILE A 89 12.68 28.25 -43.56
C ILE A 89 14.13 28.39 -44.03
N PRO A 90 14.41 28.12 -45.33
CA PRO A 90 15.77 28.19 -45.83
C PRO A 90 16.28 29.64 -45.82
N GLN A 91 17.58 29.76 -45.63
CA GLN A 91 18.27 31.05 -45.69
C GLN A 91 18.24 31.60 -47.11
N VAL A 92 17.83 32.86 -47.24
CA VAL A 92 17.81 33.60 -48.51
C VAL A 92 18.91 34.66 -48.45
N CYS A 93 19.82 34.62 -49.42
CA CYS A 93 20.94 35.56 -49.51
C CYS A 93 20.71 36.53 -50.68
N ILE A 94 20.99 37.81 -50.44
CA ILE A 94 20.87 38.87 -51.45
C ILE A 94 22.17 39.67 -51.43
N ASP A 95 22.73 39.91 -52.61
CA ASP A 95 23.90 40.78 -52.77
C ASP A 95 23.48 42.25 -52.75
N ILE A 96 23.96 42.99 -51.75
CA ILE A 96 23.73 44.42 -51.64
C ILE A 96 25.02 45.15 -52.02
N PRO A 97 25.00 45.99 -53.07
CA PRO A 97 26.16 46.81 -53.43
C PRO A 97 26.61 47.64 -52.22
N CYS A 98 27.92 47.66 -51.98
CA CYS A 98 28.61 48.35 -50.86
C CYS A 98 28.57 47.67 -49.48
N VAL A 99 27.76 46.62 -49.25
CA VAL A 99 27.67 45.91 -47.95
C VAL A 99 28.09 44.43 -48.07
N GLY A 100 28.09 43.87 -49.29
CA GLY A 100 28.39 42.47 -49.55
C GLY A 100 27.13 41.59 -49.54
N THR A 101 27.32 40.27 -49.53
CA THR A 101 26.21 39.30 -49.47
C THR A 101 25.60 39.30 -48.07
N VAL A 102 24.33 39.66 -47.96
CA VAL A 102 23.58 39.61 -46.71
C VAL A 102 22.57 38.47 -46.79
N CYS A 103 22.60 37.58 -45.81
CA CYS A 103 21.71 36.44 -45.74
C CYS A 103 20.72 36.57 -44.58
N THR A 104 19.48 36.16 -44.80
CA THR A 104 18.54 35.96 -43.69
C THR A 104 19.01 34.80 -42.81
N PRO A 105 18.70 34.78 -41.51
CA PRO A 105 18.97 33.61 -40.68
C PRO A 105 18.14 32.42 -41.16
N ARG A 106 18.67 31.20 -40.96
CA ARG A 106 17.84 29.99 -41.02
C ARG A 106 16.92 29.97 -39.82
N ILE A 107 15.67 29.58 -40.03
CA ILE A 107 14.68 29.46 -38.95
C ILE A 107 14.15 28.04 -38.99
N ASP A 108 14.41 27.31 -37.91
CA ASP A 108 13.83 26.00 -37.64
C ASP A 108 12.74 26.18 -36.59
N ILE A 109 11.51 25.77 -36.92
CA ILE A 109 10.39 25.84 -35.97
C ILE A 109 10.31 24.50 -35.25
N THR A 110 10.69 24.49 -33.97
CA THR A 110 10.48 23.33 -33.09
C THR A 110 9.09 23.42 -32.45
N TRP A 111 8.27 22.40 -32.64
CA TRP A 111 6.96 22.31 -32.00
C TRP A 111 7.11 21.98 -30.52
N PRO A 112 6.30 22.58 -29.62
CA PRO A 112 6.40 22.31 -28.20
C PRO A 112 5.66 21.03 -27.82
N THR A 113 6.15 20.32 -26.80
CA THR A 113 5.36 19.31 -26.08
C THR A 113 4.38 20.00 -25.15
N VAL A 114 3.09 19.68 -25.27
CA VAL A 114 2.06 20.17 -24.35
C VAL A 114 1.87 19.12 -23.25
N SER A 115 1.95 19.52 -21.99
CA SER A 115 1.76 18.63 -20.85
C SER A 115 0.70 19.18 -19.90
N VAL A 116 -0.25 18.33 -19.50
CA VAL A 116 -1.31 18.67 -18.55
C VAL A 116 -1.10 17.85 -17.28
N PRO A 117 -0.65 18.48 -16.18
CA PRO A 117 -0.58 17.82 -14.89
C PRO A 117 -1.96 17.75 -14.25
N VAL A 118 -2.26 16.61 -13.64
CA VAL A 118 -3.46 16.37 -12.84
C VAL A 118 -3.04 15.75 -11.53
N SER A 119 -3.44 16.33 -10.41
CA SER A 119 -3.12 15.81 -9.08
C SER A 119 -4.38 15.48 -8.29
N PHE A 120 -4.30 14.39 -7.54
CA PHE A 120 -5.32 13.87 -6.65
C PHE A 120 -4.67 13.53 -5.32
N GLY A 121 -5.43 13.59 -4.24
CA GLY A 121 -4.96 13.12 -2.95
C GLY A 121 -6.11 12.99 -1.98
N ASP A 122 -6.00 12.02 -1.08
CA ASP A 122 -7.01 11.73 -0.08
C ASP A 122 -6.43 10.80 1.01
N PHE A 123 -7.29 10.15 1.79
CA PHE A 123 -6.88 9.17 2.79
C PHE A 123 -7.70 7.88 2.71
N VAL A 124 -7.10 6.83 3.26
CA VAL A 124 -7.74 5.57 3.65
C VAL A 124 -7.59 5.44 5.16
N ARG A 125 -8.63 5.00 5.86
CA ARG A 125 -8.62 4.70 7.30
C ARG A 125 -9.10 3.28 7.51
N ALA A 126 -8.34 2.48 8.24
CA ALA A 126 -8.65 1.08 8.46
C ALA A 126 -8.57 0.73 9.95
N THR A 127 -9.45 -0.16 10.37
CA THR A 127 -9.34 -0.94 11.61
C THR A 127 -9.24 -2.40 11.21
N VAL A 128 -8.23 -3.10 11.71
CA VAL A 128 -7.95 -4.50 11.39
C VAL A 128 -7.80 -5.31 12.66
N ASP A 129 -8.44 -6.48 12.70
CA ASP A 129 -8.33 -7.45 13.78
C ASP A 129 -7.41 -8.57 13.32
N LEU A 130 -6.33 -8.77 14.08
CA LEU A 130 -5.30 -9.78 13.84
C LEU A 130 -5.30 -10.80 14.97
N GLY A 131 -4.91 -12.03 14.66
CA GLY A 131 -4.59 -13.07 15.64
C GLY A 131 -3.19 -13.59 15.41
N LEU A 132 -2.69 -14.39 16.35
CA LEU A 132 -1.43 -15.10 16.23
C LEU A 132 -1.70 -16.61 16.18
N SER A 133 -0.94 -17.31 15.36
CA SER A 133 -0.93 -18.77 15.30
C SER A 133 0.50 -19.25 15.37
N VAL A 134 0.73 -20.20 16.27
CA VAL A 134 2.04 -20.81 16.45
C VAL A 134 1.92 -22.29 16.13
N THR A 135 2.74 -22.77 15.20
CA THR A 135 2.71 -24.17 14.74
C THR A 135 4.11 -24.71 14.51
N LEU A 136 4.33 -25.99 14.83
CA LEU A 136 5.58 -26.69 14.55
C LEU A 136 5.46 -27.41 13.20
N VAL A 137 6.26 -27.00 12.21
CA VAL A 137 6.25 -27.59 10.86
C VAL A 137 7.67 -27.93 10.45
N GLY A 138 7.97 -29.23 10.33
CA GLY A 138 9.27 -29.69 9.86
C GLY A 138 10.44 -29.35 10.78
N GLY A 139 10.23 -29.37 12.10
CA GLY A 139 11.26 -29.03 13.11
C GLY A 139 11.51 -27.52 13.25
N VAL A 140 10.61 -26.68 12.73
CA VAL A 140 10.67 -25.23 12.85
C VAL A 140 9.33 -24.73 13.38
N TRP A 141 9.38 -24.01 14.50
CA TRP A 141 8.27 -23.24 15.03
C TRP A 141 8.01 -22.04 14.13
N LYS A 142 6.82 -21.97 13.55
CA LYS A 142 6.33 -20.85 12.74
C LYS A 142 5.35 -20.03 13.55
N VAL A 143 5.65 -18.74 13.69
CA VAL A 143 4.73 -17.73 14.20
C VAL A 143 4.12 -17.02 13.01
N GLU A 144 2.82 -17.18 12.84
CA GLU A 144 2.04 -16.60 11.76
C GLU A 144 1.04 -15.60 12.34
N GLY A 145 0.94 -14.44 11.71
CA GLY A 145 -0.19 -13.54 11.92
C GLY A 145 -1.37 -14.02 11.10
N ILE A 146 -2.58 -13.92 11.65
CA ILE A 146 -3.82 -14.31 10.99
C ILE A 146 -4.72 -13.08 10.93
N VAL A 147 -5.24 -12.77 9.75
CA VAL A 147 -6.31 -11.77 9.63
C VAL A 147 -7.60 -12.37 10.18
N GLN A 148 -8.11 -11.85 11.29
CA GLN A 148 -9.41 -12.27 11.83
C GLN A 148 -10.53 -11.50 11.13
N GLY A 149 -10.33 -10.20 10.88
CA GLY A 149 -11.25 -9.41 10.08
C GLY A 149 -10.83 -7.95 9.92
N VAL A 150 -11.64 -7.18 9.22
CA VAL A 150 -11.46 -5.73 9.04
C VAL A 150 -12.75 -5.05 9.49
N PRO A 151 -12.87 -4.67 10.78
CA PRO A 151 -14.07 -4.04 11.32
C PRO A 151 -14.49 -2.76 10.59
N SER A 152 -13.53 -2.00 10.05
CA SER A 152 -13.79 -0.77 9.32
C SER A 152 -12.73 -0.55 8.24
N LEU A 153 -13.18 -0.16 7.06
CA LEU A 153 -12.33 0.37 6.00
C LEU A 153 -13.05 1.53 5.33
N ALA A 154 -12.53 2.73 5.53
CA ALA A 154 -13.09 3.96 5.02
C ALA A 154 -12.10 4.69 4.11
N PHE A 155 -12.62 5.44 3.14
CA PHE A 155 -11.84 6.38 2.34
C PHE A 155 -12.44 7.77 2.43
N GLY A 156 -11.65 8.79 2.13
CA GLY A 156 -12.16 10.14 2.05
C GLY A 156 -13.06 10.42 0.83
N PRO A 157 -13.63 11.63 0.78
CA PRO A 157 -14.55 12.04 -0.28
C PRO A 157 -13.90 12.14 -1.66
N GLY A 158 -12.59 12.39 -1.74
CA GLY A 158 -11.87 12.44 -3.02
C GLY A 158 -11.81 11.07 -3.69
N THR A 159 -11.50 10.04 -2.92
CA THR A 159 -11.46 8.64 -3.34
C THR A 159 -12.84 8.18 -3.78
N ALA A 160 -13.89 8.53 -3.01
CA ALA A 160 -15.27 8.21 -3.38
C ALA A 160 -15.69 8.88 -4.70
N ALA A 161 -15.26 10.12 -4.95
CA ALA A 161 -15.51 10.82 -6.21
C ALA A 161 -14.79 10.15 -7.39
N ILE A 162 -13.56 9.66 -7.19
CA ILE A 162 -12.82 8.90 -8.21
C ILE A 162 -13.56 7.60 -8.54
N VAL A 163 -14.01 6.84 -7.54
CA VAL A 163 -14.79 5.60 -7.75
C VAL A 163 -16.08 5.88 -8.53
N ALA A 164 -16.79 6.96 -8.20
CA ALA A 164 -17.97 7.37 -8.96
C ALA A 164 -17.63 7.75 -10.41
N GLY A 165 -16.52 8.48 -10.63
CA GLY A 165 -16.02 8.82 -11.96
C GLY A 165 -15.69 7.59 -12.81
N ILE A 166 -15.05 6.58 -12.22
CA ILE A 166 -14.80 5.27 -12.87
C ILE A 166 -16.12 4.61 -13.25
N GLY A 167 -17.11 4.62 -12.35
CA GLY A 167 -18.44 4.08 -12.62
C GLY A 167 -19.11 4.70 -13.84
N ILE A 168 -19.06 6.03 -13.95
CA ILE A 168 -19.59 6.78 -15.09
C ILE A 168 -18.84 6.43 -16.38
N ALA A 169 -17.51 6.37 -16.33
CA ALA A 169 -16.69 6.04 -17.50
C ALA A 169 -16.95 4.61 -18.00
N VAL A 170 -17.01 3.62 -17.10
CA VAL A 170 -17.35 2.24 -17.45
C VAL A 170 -18.77 2.16 -18.01
N ALA A 171 -19.72 2.85 -17.39
CA ALA A 171 -21.10 2.88 -17.87
C ALA A 171 -21.21 3.45 -19.30
N ALA A 172 -20.51 4.55 -19.59
CA ALA A 172 -20.46 5.14 -20.92
C ALA A 172 -19.82 4.20 -21.96
N ALA A 173 -18.80 3.43 -21.58
CA ALA A 173 -18.14 2.48 -22.46
C ALA A 173 -19.05 1.29 -22.82
N VAL A 174 -19.74 0.71 -21.84
CA VAL A 174 -20.60 -0.47 -22.07
C VAL A 174 -21.97 -0.14 -22.65
N ALA A 175 -22.41 1.12 -22.56
CA ALA A 175 -23.72 1.56 -23.06
C ALA A 175 -23.94 1.29 -24.56
N TRP A 176 -22.86 1.27 -25.35
CA TRP A 176 -22.91 1.03 -26.80
C TRP A 176 -23.08 -0.44 -27.18
N VAL A 177 -23.01 -1.37 -26.23
CA VAL A 177 -23.19 -2.80 -26.50
C VAL A 177 -24.67 -3.08 -26.82
N PRO A 178 -24.99 -3.62 -28.00
CA PRO A 178 -26.37 -3.92 -28.36
C PRO A 178 -27.06 -4.84 -27.34
N LEU A 179 -28.35 -4.61 -27.09
CA LEU A 179 -29.24 -5.36 -26.18
C LEU A 179 -28.91 -5.27 -24.67
N ILE A 180 -27.66 -5.48 -24.28
CA ILE A 180 -27.26 -5.58 -22.87
C ILE A 180 -26.57 -4.31 -22.33
N GLY A 181 -26.14 -3.39 -23.20
CA GLY A 181 -25.37 -2.21 -22.81
C GLY A 181 -26.02 -1.33 -21.74
N PRO A 182 -27.31 -0.95 -21.86
CA PRO A 182 -28.00 -0.17 -20.83
C PRO A 182 -28.08 -0.87 -19.47
N PHE A 183 -28.21 -2.20 -19.45
CA PHE A 183 -28.21 -2.98 -18.21
C PHE A 183 -26.82 -2.99 -17.56
N LEU A 184 -25.77 -3.23 -18.34
CA LEU A 184 -24.39 -3.21 -17.87
C LEU A 184 -24.00 -1.81 -17.36
N ALA A 185 -24.46 -0.75 -18.02
CA ALA A 185 -24.21 0.62 -17.62
C ALA A 185 -24.87 0.95 -16.28
N GLY A 186 -26.14 0.57 -16.10
CA GLY A 186 -26.85 0.70 -14.82
C GLY A 186 -26.18 -0.09 -13.70
N LEU A 187 -25.71 -1.31 -13.98
CA LEU A 187 -25.00 -2.13 -13.02
C LEU A 187 -23.66 -1.49 -12.60
N ALA A 188 -22.89 -0.96 -13.54
CA ALA A 188 -21.62 -0.28 -13.24
C ALA A 188 -21.81 0.93 -12.32
N ILE A 189 -22.85 1.74 -12.58
CA ILE A 189 -23.21 2.89 -11.72
C ILE A 189 -23.64 2.40 -10.34
N ALA A 190 -24.52 1.40 -10.27
CA ALA A 190 -25.03 0.90 -8.99
C ALA A 190 -23.91 0.30 -8.12
N VAL A 191 -23.01 -0.49 -8.72
CA VAL A 191 -21.88 -1.10 -8.01
C VAL A 191 -20.91 -0.04 -7.51
N THR A 192 -20.50 0.90 -8.35
CA THR A 192 -19.56 1.96 -7.94
C THR A 192 -20.17 2.92 -6.93
N ALA A 193 -21.47 3.22 -7.02
CA ALA A 193 -22.18 3.98 -6.00
C ALA A 193 -22.23 3.24 -4.65
N ALA A 194 -22.52 1.93 -4.67
CA ALA A 194 -22.51 1.11 -3.46
C ALA A 194 -21.12 1.06 -2.81
N ILE A 195 -20.05 0.90 -3.62
CA ILE A 195 -18.66 0.94 -3.15
C ILE A 195 -18.33 2.32 -2.58
N GLY A 196 -18.70 3.41 -3.25
CA GLY A 196 -18.47 4.77 -2.78
C GLY A 196 -19.14 5.04 -1.44
N ILE A 197 -20.42 4.68 -1.28
CA ILE A 197 -21.16 4.83 -0.02
C ILE A 197 -20.53 3.95 1.08
N ALA A 198 -20.25 2.68 0.79
CA ALA A 198 -19.61 1.79 1.75
C ALA A 198 -18.23 2.30 2.17
N GLY A 199 -17.46 2.87 1.24
CA GLY A 199 -16.15 3.44 1.52
C GLY A 199 -16.21 4.73 2.33
N LEU A 200 -17.22 5.58 2.13
CA LEU A 200 -17.39 6.78 2.98
C LEU A 200 -17.83 6.44 4.41
N THR A 201 -18.55 5.32 4.57
CA THR A 201 -19.16 4.92 5.84
C THR A 201 -18.33 3.90 6.62
N GLY A 202 -17.21 3.42 6.08
CA GLY A 202 -16.38 2.39 6.71
C GLY A 202 -16.83 0.95 6.48
N TRP A 203 -17.96 0.75 5.80
CA TRP A 203 -18.59 -0.56 5.58
C TRP A 203 -17.85 -1.47 4.60
N LEU A 204 -16.85 -0.97 3.88
CA LEU A 204 -16.04 -1.84 3.01
C LEU A 204 -15.29 -2.90 3.79
N GLY A 205 -14.85 -2.60 5.02
CA GLY A 205 -14.13 -3.55 5.86
C GLY A 205 -14.96 -4.82 6.13
N PRO A 206 -16.18 -4.69 6.69
CA PRO A 206 -17.09 -5.80 6.88
C PRO A 206 -17.45 -6.54 5.58
N ILE A 207 -17.54 -5.83 4.45
CA ILE A 207 -17.83 -6.44 3.13
C ILE A 207 -16.66 -7.32 2.67
N ILE A 208 -15.40 -6.89 2.85
CA ILE A 208 -14.23 -7.65 2.38
C ILE A 208 -13.78 -8.74 3.36
N THR A 209 -14.16 -8.63 4.64
CA THR A 209 -13.72 -9.54 5.71
C THR A 209 -13.89 -11.03 5.36
N PRO A 210 -15.03 -11.51 4.80
CA PRO A 210 -15.19 -12.92 4.45
C PRO A 210 -14.19 -13.45 3.42
N PHE A 211 -13.58 -12.57 2.63
CA PHE A 211 -12.64 -12.94 1.57
C PHE A 211 -11.19 -12.98 2.04
N ILE A 212 -10.87 -12.28 3.14
CA ILE A 212 -9.50 -12.14 3.64
C ILE A 212 -9.31 -12.75 5.04
N SER A 213 -10.38 -13.02 5.77
CA SER A 213 -10.32 -13.69 7.07
C SER A 213 -9.68 -15.08 6.93
N GLY A 214 -8.78 -15.42 7.86
CA GLY A 214 -7.99 -16.63 7.84
C GLY A 214 -6.72 -16.54 6.99
N THR A 215 -6.50 -15.44 6.25
CA THR A 215 -5.23 -15.21 5.55
C THR A 215 -4.10 -15.16 6.56
N ARG A 216 -3.06 -15.94 6.30
CA ARG A 216 -1.87 -16.04 7.16
C ARG A 216 -0.68 -15.35 6.52
N PHE A 217 0.13 -14.71 7.34
CA PHE A 217 1.40 -14.13 6.93
C PHE A 217 2.49 -14.53 7.92
N PRO A 218 3.70 -14.85 7.44
CA PRO A 218 4.80 -15.23 8.31
C PRO A 218 5.26 -14.01 9.12
N VAL A 219 5.43 -14.20 10.43
CA VAL A 219 5.99 -13.19 11.34
C VAL A 219 7.39 -13.58 11.76
N TYR A 220 7.58 -14.83 12.18
CA TYR A 220 8.86 -15.32 12.67
C TYR A 220 8.98 -16.84 12.52
N GLU A 221 10.21 -17.33 12.38
CA GLU A 221 10.54 -18.75 12.32
C GLU A 221 11.69 -19.05 13.29
N GLN A 222 11.55 -20.11 14.08
CA GLN A 222 12.53 -20.54 15.07
C GLN A 222 12.74 -22.06 14.98
N PRO A 223 13.97 -22.56 14.78
CA PRO A 223 14.26 -23.98 14.87
C PRO A 223 13.87 -24.55 16.24
N GLU A 224 13.25 -25.74 16.23
CA GLU A 224 12.93 -26.51 17.44
C GLU A 224 14.18 -26.88 18.24
N TRP A 225 15.28 -27.15 17.54
CA TRP A 225 16.60 -27.40 18.10
C TRP A 225 17.55 -26.29 17.68
N PHE A 226 18.23 -25.68 18.64
CA PHE A 226 19.29 -24.72 18.37
C PHE A 226 20.39 -24.79 19.42
N GLU A 227 21.62 -24.45 19.03
CA GLU A 227 22.76 -24.40 19.96
C GLU A 227 22.93 -22.99 20.50
N VAL A 228 23.06 -22.88 21.81
CA VAL A 228 23.46 -21.65 22.48
C VAL A 228 24.95 -21.72 22.76
N LEU A 229 25.71 -20.80 22.13
CA LEU A 229 27.13 -20.65 22.39
C LEU A 229 27.34 -19.74 23.61
N PRO A 230 28.17 -20.15 24.58
CA PRO A 230 28.45 -19.34 25.76
C PRO A 230 29.18 -18.04 25.40
N ALA A 231 28.74 -16.93 26.01
CA ALA A 231 29.15 -15.57 25.62
C ALA A 231 30.62 -15.22 25.91
N THR A 232 31.33 -15.97 26.76
CA THR A 232 32.58 -15.48 27.38
C THR A 232 33.75 -16.47 27.46
N SER A 233 33.63 -17.72 27.00
CA SER A 233 34.68 -18.73 27.20
C SER A 233 34.75 -19.76 26.07
N ALA A 234 35.95 -20.01 25.54
CA ALA A 234 36.22 -21.07 24.56
C ALA A 234 36.20 -22.49 25.15
N ILE A 235 35.91 -22.63 26.45
CA ILE A 235 35.99 -23.88 27.22
C ILE A 235 34.60 -24.40 27.58
N ASP A 236 33.58 -23.54 27.54
CA ASP A 236 32.21 -23.96 27.87
C ASP A 236 31.60 -24.70 26.66
N PRO A 237 31.08 -25.93 26.84
CA PRO A 237 30.50 -26.70 25.74
C PRO A 237 29.22 -26.04 25.22
N ALA A 238 28.95 -26.19 23.91
CA ALA A 238 27.67 -25.79 23.34
C ALA A 238 26.53 -26.54 24.05
N VAL A 239 25.49 -25.79 24.44
CA VAL A 239 24.26 -26.38 25.00
C VAL A 239 23.24 -26.43 23.88
N SER A 240 22.74 -27.63 23.59
CA SER A 240 21.61 -27.79 22.67
C SER A 240 20.33 -27.55 23.44
N VAL A 241 19.52 -26.61 22.98
CA VAL A 241 18.23 -26.27 23.56
C VAL A 241 17.14 -26.80 22.63
N HIS A 242 16.19 -27.50 23.22
CA HIS A 242 14.96 -27.95 22.59
C HIS A 242 13.81 -27.04 23.02
N ILE A 243 12.97 -26.61 22.08
CA ILE A 243 11.74 -25.88 22.38
C ILE A 243 10.56 -26.87 22.31
N ASP A 244 10.07 -27.27 23.47
CA ASP A 244 9.00 -28.26 23.62
C ASP A 244 7.61 -27.69 23.25
N ALA A 245 7.37 -26.43 23.56
CA ALA A 245 6.12 -25.75 23.25
C ALA A 245 6.33 -24.25 23.10
N VAL A 246 5.52 -23.62 22.24
CA VAL A 246 5.42 -22.17 22.13
C VAL A 246 3.94 -21.78 22.17
N GLY A 247 3.59 -20.89 23.10
CA GLY A 247 2.26 -20.31 23.24
C GLY A 247 2.28 -18.81 22.92
N ALA A 248 1.19 -18.33 22.33
CA ALA A 248 0.94 -16.90 22.16
C ALA A 248 -0.55 -16.63 22.43
N GLU A 249 -0.85 -15.74 23.36
CA GLU A 249 -2.23 -15.35 23.68
C GLU A 249 -2.31 -13.91 24.17
N VAL A 250 -3.50 -13.32 24.03
CA VAL A 250 -3.79 -12.02 24.66
C VAL A 250 -4.51 -12.30 25.96
N GLN A 251 -3.90 -11.90 27.08
CA GLN A 251 -4.41 -12.12 28.43
C GLN A 251 -4.88 -10.83 29.05
N HIS A 252 -5.88 -10.93 29.93
CA HIS A 252 -6.26 -9.83 30.81
C HIS A 252 -5.45 -9.87 32.10
N ASN A 253 -4.48 -8.97 32.24
CA ASN A 253 -3.58 -8.88 33.38
C ASN A 253 -3.67 -7.48 34.00
N ALA A 254 -4.68 -7.27 34.85
CA ALA A 254 -4.97 -5.96 35.45
C ALA A 254 -3.70 -5.23 35.93
N PRO A 255 -3.49 -3.96 35.53
CA PRO A 255 -4.50 -3.02 35.01
C PRO A 255 -4.73 -3.02 33.49
N GLU A 256 -3.94 -3.73 32.69
CA GLU A 256 -3.96 -3.66 31.22
C GLU A 256 -4.10 -5.04 30.57
N ASP A 257 -4.40 -5.07 29.28
CA ASP A 257 -4.35 -6.31 28.50
C ASP A 257 -2.92 -6.49 27.94
N GLU A 258 -2.46 -7.74 27.88
CA GLU A 258 -1.08 -8.06 27.52
C GLU A 258 -1.03 -9.14 26.44
N LEU A 259 -0.14 -8.97 25.46
CA LEU A 259 0.23 -10.03 24.54
C LEU A 259 1.36 -10.84 25.18
N VAL A 260 1.07 -12.09 25.51
CA VAL A 260 1.99 -12.99 26.20
C VAL A 260 2.49 -14.06 25.23
N LEU A 261 3.81 -14.11 25.05
CA LEU A 261 4.52 -15.23 24.45
C LEU A 261 5.15 -16.08 25.54
N SER A 262 4.93 -17.39 25.45
CA SER A 262 5.49 -18.38 26.37
C SER A 262 6.24 -19.45 25.59
N ALA A 263 7.34 -19.94 26.16
CA ALA A 263 8.05 -21.10 25.65
C ALA A 263 8.45 -22.04 26.78
N ASP A 264 8.24 -23.34 26.51
CA ASP A 264 8.75 -24.44 27.32
C ASP A 264 10.02 -24.95 26.63
N ILE A 265 11.11 -25.07 27.38
CA ILE A 265 12.38 -25.54 26.84
C ILE A 265 12.89 -26.74 27.62
N SER A 266 13.75 -27.53 26.99
CA SER A 266 14.54 -28.58 27.62
C SER A 266 15.96 -28.57 27.08
N ALA A 267 16.91 -29.08 27.87
CA ALA A 267 18.34 -29.11 27.57
C ALA A 267 18.93 -30.48 27.89
#